data_AF-A0A1X3RQT4-F1
#
_entry.id   AF-A0A1X3RQT4-F1
#
_cell.length_a   1.000
_cell.length_b   1.000
_cell.length_c   1.000
_cell.angle_alpha   90.00
_cell.angle_beta   90.00
_cell.angle_gamma   90.00
#
_symmetry.space_group_name_H-M   'P 1'
#
loop_
_entity.id
_entity.type
_entity.pdbx_description
1 polymer ?
#
loop_
_entity_poly.entity_id
_entity_poly.type
_entity_poly.pdbx_seq_one_letter_code
_entity_poly.pdbx_strand_id
1 'polypeptide(L)'
;MSRLVVISNRIAAPDSKRQSAGGLAVGILDALKSSGGLWYGWNGDISDDPLPLRIQKNDGITYASFNLSHTDYEEYYCQFSNTVLWPAFHYRLDLVSYDRSAWEGYCRVNTLLAERLQPLVKEDDILWVHDYHLLPFGAACRQLGLNNRMGFFLHIPFPAPDIFNALPPCEELLEKLCEYDLLGFQTEHDRQAFLESLSLLTSVKTVDQRTYSAFGNLFRTEVYPIGIEPESIRKMAEGPLPAKLEEARRGLVNLKNVIAVERLDYSKGLPERFLAFESLLEHYPQHRGHVRYTQIAPTSRGDVQAYQDIRHQLETEAGRINSRYGTLNWTPLYYLNQHFERRLLMKIFRYTEVGLVTPLRDGMNLVAKEYVASQDPNDPGVLILSKFAGAANELTSALIVNPYDRDQVASALDQALTMPLAERIARYSDMMAVINRNDISHWRQSFLSDLKAVDLCRQQHSLEKKIATFPRQA
;
A
#
# COMPACT_ATOMS: atom_id res chain seq x y z
N MET A 1 10.93 -12.43 -25.71
CA MET A 1 9.99 -11.82 -24.76
C MET A 1 10.62 -10.52 -24.29
N SER A 2 9.88 -9.41 -24.34
CA SER A 2 10.31 -8.13 -23.77
C SER A 2 10.69 -8.29 -22.30
N ARG A 3 11.83 -7.71 -21.91
CA ARG A 3 12.26 -7.71 -20.51
C ARG A 3 11.39 -6.75 -19.70
N LEU A 4 11.06 -7.14 -18.48
CA LEU A 4 10.33 -6.31 -17.54
C LEU A 4 11.31 -5.45 -16.73
N VAL A 5 11.06 -4.15 -16.67
CA VAL A 5 11.78 -3.19 -15.84
C VAL A 5 10.80 -2.67 -14.78
N VAL A 6 11.01 -3.05 -13.53
CA VAL A 6 10.21 -2.59 -12.39
C VAL A 6 10.91 -1.42 -11.74
N ILE A 7 10.17 -0.32 -11.54
CA ILE A 7 10.64 0.90 -10.89
C ILE A 7 9.82 1.14 -9.64
N SER A 8 10.48 1.23 -8.50
CA SER A 8 9.84 1.57 -7.22
C SER A 8 10.73 2.49 -6.41
N ASN A 9 10.13 3.25 -5.48
CA ASN A 9 10.91 4.15 -4.63
C ASN A 9 12.06 3.43 -3.92
N ARG A 10 11.80 2.25 -3.32
CA ARG A 10 12.81 1.43 -2.65
C ARG A 10 12.90 0.04 -3.27
N ILE A 11 14.11 -0.51 -3.38
CA ILE A 11 14.32 -1.91 -3.82
C ILE A 11 14.48 -2.88 -2.64
N ALA A 12 14.09 -4.14 -2.88
CA ALA A 12 14.38 -5.26 -2.00
C ALA A 12 15.68 -5.97 -2.42
N ALA A 13 16.83 -5.34 -2.15
CA ALA A 13 18.11 -5.92 -2.53
C ALA A 13 18.41 -7.21 -1.74
N PRO A 14 19.00 -8.25 -2.37
CA PRO A 14 19.29 -9.55 -1.74
C PRO A 14 20.10 -9.46 -0.44
N ASP A 15 21.04 -8.51 -0.36
CA ASP A 15 21.94 -8.34 0.79
C ASP A 15 21.32 -7.54 1.95
N SER A 16 20.09 -7.03 1.79
CA SER A 16 19.44 -6.23 2.83
C SER A 16 18.89 -7.13 3.94
N LYS A 17 19.70 -7.37 4.99
CA LYS A 17 19.33 -8.10 6.23
C LYS A 17 18.09 -7.56 6.98
N ARG A 18 17.43 -6.51 6.47
CA ARG A 18 16.36 -5.76 7.13
C ARG A 18 14.96 -5.94 6.52
N GLN A 19 14.74 -6.85 5.56
CA GLN A 19 13.42 -6.95 4.94
C GLN A 19 12.69 -8.27 5.24
N SER A 20 11.61 -8.16 6.00
CA SER A 20 10.44 -9.00 5.84
C SER A 20 9.88 -8.76 4.43
N ALA A 21 9.94 -9.74 3.54
CA ALA A 21 9.33 -9.63 2.21
C ALA A 21 7.82 -9.36 2.37
N GLY A 22 7.38 -8.12 2.21
CA GLY A 22 5.96 -7.75 2.13
C GLY A 22 5.34 -8.23 0.82
N GLY A 23 4.01 -8.28 0.74
CA GLY A 23 3.30 -8.84 -0.43
C GLY A 23 3.68 -8.20 -1.77
N LEU A 24 3.97 -6.90 -1.80
CA LEU A 24 4.43 -6.20 -3.01
C LEU A 24 5.78 -6.73 -3.53
N ALA A 25 6.76 -6.91 -2.65
CA ALA A 25 8.07 -7.40 -3.03
C ALA A 25 7.99 -8.84 -3.57
N VAL A 26 7.15 -9.69 -2.98
CA VAL A 26 6.92 -11.06 -3.47
C VAL A 26 6.34 -11.04 -4.89
N GLY A 27 5.27 -10.29 -5.13
CA GLY A 27 4.64 -10.20 -6.45
C GLY A 27 5.56 -9.66 -7.54
N ILE A 28 6.36 -8.64 -7.20
CA ILE A 28 7.37 -8.07 -8.11
C ILE A 28 8.48 -9.08 -8.40
N LEU A 29 9.02 -9.76 -7.38
CA LEU A 29 10.10 -10.74 -7.57
C LEU A 29 9.65 -11.90 -8.46
N ASP A 30 8.44 -12.42 -8.27
CA ASP A 30 7.92 -13.50 -9.11
C ASP A 30 7.68 -13.05 -10.55
N ALA A 31 7.27 -11.79 -10.77
CA ALA A 31 7.23 -11.18 -12.10
C ALA A 31 8.61 -11.17 -12.76
N LEU A 32 9.61 -10.63 -12.07
CA LEU A 32 10.97 -10.47 -12.56
C LEU A 32 11.66 -11.82 -12.83
N LYS A 33 11.42 -12.85 -11.99
CA LYS A 33 11.93 -14.21 -12.20
C LYS A 33 11.39 -14.84 -13.49
N SER A 34 10.12 -14.60 -13.81
CA SER A 34 9.47 -15.24 -14.97
C SER A 34 9.92 -14.69 -16.32
N SER A 35 10.24 -13.40 -16.41
CA SER A 35 10.63 -12.74 -17.67
C SER A 35 12.14 -12.54 -17.81
N GLY A 36 12.90 -12.70 -16.73
CA GLY A 36 14.15 -11.95 -16.56
C GLY A 36 13.85 -10.45 -16.49
N GLY A 37 14.51 -9.74 -15.59
CA GLY A 37 14.09 -8.36 -15.33
C GLY A 37 15.09 -7.49 -14.62
N LEU A 38 14.80 -6.20 -14.64
CA LEU A 38 15.52 -5.17 -13.93
C LEU A 38 14.61 -4.63 -12.81
N TRP A 39 15.09 -4.61 -11.57
CA TRP A 39 14.46 -3.84 -10.49
C TRP A 39 15.32 -2.61 -10.19
N TYR A 40 14.75 -1.44 -10.46
CA TYR A 40 15.39 -0.13 -10.32
C TYR A 40 14.75 0.69 -9.19
N GLY A 41 15.58 1.33 -8.35
CA GLY A 41 15.09 2.18 -7.25
C GLY A 41 16.16 2.53 -6.20
N TRP A 42 15.77 3.28 -5.15
CA TRP A 42 16.67 3.70 -4.07
C TRP A 42 17.08 2.50 -3.20
N ASN A 43 18.36 2.44 -2.82
CA ASN A 43 18.89 1.40 -1.93
C ASN A 43 18.58 1.63 -0.44
N GLY A 44 18.15 2.83 -0.05
CA GLY A 44 17.95 3.21 1.34
C GLY A 44 19.13 3.97 1.96
N ASP A 45 20.23 4.15 1.23
CA ASP A 45 21.41 4.87 1.70
C ASP A 45 21.27 6.36 1.37
N ILE A 46 21.68 7.20 2.32
CA ILE A 46 21.71 8.66 2.18
C ILE A 46 23.17 9.09 2.21
N SER A 47 23.62 9.77 1.16
CA SER A 47 25.00 10.25 1.01
C SER A 47 25.04 11.37 -0.01
N ASP A 48 25.73 12.45 0.30
CA ASP A 48 25.91 13.59 -0.60
C ASP A 48 26.95 13.33 -1.69
N ASP A 49 27.74 12.26 -1.56
CA ASP A 49 28.65 11.82 -2.60
C ASP A 49 27.84 11.16 -3.73
N PRO A 50 27.93 11.64 -4.98
CA PRO A 50 27.26 11.02 -6.10
C PRO A 50 27.93 9.67 -6.40
N LEU A 51 27.35 8.59 -5.90
CA LEU A 51 27.83 7.24 -6.19
C LEU A 51 27.30 6.78 -7.56
N PRO A 52 28.10 6.01 -8.31
CA PRO A 52 27.62 5.37 -9.53
C PRO A 52 26.49 4.37 -9.20
N LEU A 53 25.67 4.08 -10.21
CA LEU A 53 24.63 3.06 -10.10
C LEU A 53 25.24 1.72 -9.67
N ARG A 54 24.77 1.20 -8.53
CA ARG A 54 25.16 -0.12 -8.04
C ARG A 54 24.31 -1.16 -8.75
N ILE A 55 24.95 -1.95 -9.61
CA ILE A 55 24.31 -3.04 -10.34
C ILE A 55 24.67 -4.37 -9.68
N GLN A 56 23.67 -5.16 -9.33
CA GLN A 56 23.85 -6.51 -8.78
C GLN A 56 22.98 -7.49 -9.56
N LYS A 57 23.41 -8.74 -9.68
CA LYS A 57 22.62 -9.82 -10.28
C LYS A 57 22.41 -10.91 -9.26
N ASN A 58 21.15 -11.29 -9.03
CA ASN A 58 20.79 -12.41 -8.18
C ASN A 58 19.59 -13.15 -8.78
N ASP A 59 19.63 -14.48 -8.81
CA ASP A 59 18.54 -15.33 -9.31
C ASP A 59 17.94 -14.91 -10.67
N GLY A 60 18.78 -14.45 -11.60
CA GLY A 60 18.34 -14.00 -12.94
C GLY A 60 17.70 -12.59 -12.97
N ILE A 61 17.63 -11.91 -11.83
CA ILE A 61 17.18 -10.52 -11.70
C ILE A 61 18.38 -9.60 -11.63
N THR A 62 18.35 -8.51 -12.40
CA THR A 62 19.29 -7.39 -12.24
C THR A 62 18.68 -6.36 -11.30
N TYR A 63 19.41 -5.97 -10.27
CA TYR A 63 19.05 -4.87 -9.38
C TYR A 63 19.94 -3.69 -9.73
N ALA A 64 19.35 -2.54 -10.01
CA ALA A 64 20.09 -1.29 -10.19
C ALA A 64 19.62 -0.29 -9.15
N SER A 65 20.54 0.15 -8.31
CA SER A 65 20.20 1.03 -7.19
C SER A 65 21.15 2.21 -7.04
N PHE A 66 20.66 3.24 -6.38
CA PHE A 66 21.38 4.47 -6.10
C PHE A 66 21.10 4.97 -4.69
N ASN A 67 21.96 5.85 -4.18
CA ASN A 67 21.75 6.66 -2.97
C ASN A 67 21.07 7.99 -3.31
N LEU A 68 20.32 8.53 -2.35
CA LEU A 68 19.84 9.92 -2.39
C LEU A 68 20.82 10.82 -1.62
N SER A 69 20.97 12.07 -2.05
CA SER A 69 21.60 13.10 -1.23
C SER A 69 20.74 13.41 0.00
N HIS A 70 21.29 14.07 1.02
CA HIS A 70 20.49 14.49 2.16
C HIS A 70 19.35 15.43 1.74
N THR A 71 19.65 16.40 0.87
CA THR A 71 18.65 17.34 0.33
C THR A 71 17.56 16.61 -0.46
N ASP A 72 17.92 15.69 -1.34
CA ASP A 72 16.92 14.94 -2.11
C ASP A 72 16.09 14.02 -1.23
N TYR A 73 16.69 13.34 -0.26
CA TYR A 73 15.93 12.53 0.71
C TYR A 73 14.91 13.39 1.46
N GLU A 74 15.31 14.56 1.93
CA GLU A 74 14.44 15.45 2.69
C GLU A 74 13.30 16.01 1.83
N GLU A 75 13.61 16.65 0.69
CA GLU A 75 12.62 17.32 -0.16
C GLU A 75 11.66 16.32 -0.84
N TYR A 76 12.21 15.26 -1.46
CA TYR A 76 11.40 14.30 -2.23
C TYR A 76 10.70 13.28 -1.31
N TYR A 77 11.39 12.69 -0.33
CA TYR A 77 10.83 11.59 0.46
C TYR A 77 10.13 12.08 1.74
N CYS A 78 10.80 12.86 2.58
CA CYS A 78 10.21 13.31 3.85
C CYS A 78 9.09 14.33 3.63
N GLN A 79 9.37 15.38 2.86
CA GLN A 79 8.48 16.52 2.71
C GLN A 79 7.39 16.26 1.66
N PHE A 80 7.72 16.21 0.36
CA PHE A 80 6.66 16.14 -0.64
C PHE A 80 5.92 14.79 -0.65
N SER A 81 6.64 13.66 -0.68
CA SER A 81 5.99 12.35 -0.72
C SER A 81 5.20 12.05 0.56
N ASN A 82 5.79 12.25 1.74
CA ASN A 82 5.21 11.76 3.00
C ASN A 82 4.51 12.82 3.86
N THR A 83 4.68 14.11 3.54
CA THR A 83 4.02 15.24 4.24
C THR A 83 3.05 16.01 3.34
N VAL A 84 3.05 15.79 2.02
CA VAL A 84 2.04 16.33 1.09
C VAL A 84 1.18 15.22 0.47
N LEU A 85 1.77 14.33 -0.33
CA LEU A 85 1.01 13.33 -1.08
C LEU A 85 0.35 12.30 -0.18
N TRP A 86 1.12 11.67 0.73
CA TRP A 86 0.58 10.64 1.64
C TRP A 86 -0.62 11.14 2.46
N PRO A 87 -0.56 12.26 3.20
CA PRO A 87 -1.72 12.75 3.95
C PRO A 87 -2.89 13.10 3.06
N ALA A 88 -2.67 13.81 1.93
CA ALA A 88 -3.76 14.16 1.02
C ALA A 88 -4.47 12.92 0.45
N PHE A 89 -3.72 11.93 -0.03
CA PHE A 89 -4.27 10.71 -0.62
C PHE A 89 -4.95 9.81 0.42
N HIS A 90 -4.65 10.01 1.71
CA HIS A 90 -5.32 9.35 2.84
C HIS A 90 -6.37 10.24 3.51
N TYR A 91 -6.85 11.30 2.83
CA TYR A 91 -7.95 12.16 3.28
C TYR A 91 -7.63 12.93 4.58
N ARG A 92 -6.34 13.24 4.80
CA ARG A 92 -5.82 13.99 5.94
C ARG A 92 -5.24 15.32 5.50
N LEU A 93 -6.06 16.15 4.83
CA LEU A 93 -5.66 17.50 4.41
C LEU A 93 -5.18 18.35 5.60
N ASP A 94 -5.67 18.08 6.81
CA ASP A 94 -5.22 18.71 8.05
C ASP A 94 -3.75 18.46 8.38
N LEU A 95 -3.15 17.40 7.82
CA LEU A 95 -1.74 17.05 7.99
C LEU A 95 -0.87 17.44 6.80
N VAL A 96 -1.45 18.01 5.74
CA VAL A 96 -0.68 18.43 4.56
C VAL A 96 0.14 19.68 4.89
N SER A 97 1.46 19.59 4.73
CA SER A 97 2.35 20.75 4.80
C SER A 97 3.09 20.90 3.48
N TYR A 98 2.59 21.80 2.64
CA TYR A 98 3.16 22.09 1.33
C TYR A 98 4.27 23.13 1.40
N ASP A 99 5.39 22.83 0.75
CA ASP A 99 6.45 23.77 0.45
C ASP A 99 6.85 23.67 -1.03
N ARG A 100 7.16 24.81 -1.67
CA ARG A 100 7.49 24.84 -3.11
C ARG A 100 8.84 24.20 -3.39
N SER A 101 9.84 24.36 -2.52
CA SER A 101 11.14 23.70 -2.70
C SER A 101 11.02 22.18 -2.61
N ALA A 102 10.13 21.67 -1.75
CA ALA A 102 9.82 20.24 -1.70
C ALA A 102 9.21 19.72 -3.02
N TRP A 103 8.32 20.50 -3.66
CA TRP A 103 7.79 20.18 -5.00
C TRP A 103 8.90 20.13 -6.07
N GLU A 104 9.76 21.15 -6.08
CA GLU A 104 10.88 21.23 -7.00
C GLU A 104 11.86 20.06 -6.81
N GLY A 105 12.18 19.72 -5.55
CA GLY A 105 12.98 18.55 -5.19
C GLY A 105 12.33 17.23 -5.61
N TYR A 106 11.02 17.11 -5.45
CA TYR A 106 10.27 15.93 -5.89
C TYR A 106 10.33 15.72 -7.41
N CYS A 107 10.15 16.78 -8.19
CA CYS A 107 10.31 16.74 -9.64
C CYS A 107 11.77 16.46 -10.05
N ARG A 108 12.73 17.14 -9.43
CA ARG A 108 14.17 16.98 -9.68
C ARG A 108 14.61 15.53 -9.49
N VAL A 109 14.22 14.90 -8.37
CA VAL A 109 14.54 13.50 -8.11
C VAL A 109 13.92 12.60 -9.18
N ASN A 110 12.64 12.78 -9.54
CA ASN A 110 12.03 11.99 -10.61
C ASN A 110 12.77 12.11 -11.96
N THR A 111 13.23 13.31 -12.33
CA THR A 111 14.08 13.52 -13.50
C THR A 111 15.42 12.80 -13.39
N LEU A 112 16.12 12.94 -12.25
CA LEU A 112 17.38 12.25 -11.99
C LEU A 112 17.24 10.73 -12.08
N LEU A 113 16.12 10.17 -11.61
CA LEU A 113 15.82 8.74 -11.72
C LEU A 113 15.65 8.32 -13.17
N ALA A 114 14.94 9.11 -13.97
CA ALA A 114 14.73 8.82 -15.38
C ALA A 114 16.05 8.88 -16.17
N GLU A 115 16.91 9.87 -15.89
CA GLU A 115 18.25 10.02 -16.49
C GLU A 115 19.15 8.82 -16.18
N ARG A 116 19.13 8.36 -14.92
CA ARG A 116 19.89 7.19 -14.49
C ARG A 116 19.32 5.88 -15.05
N LEU A 117 18.02 5.80 -15.31
CA LEU A 117 17.40 4.61 -15.90
C LEU A 117 17.67 4.52 -17.41
N GLN A 118 17.70 5.65 -18.13
CA GLN A 118 17.83 5.71 -19.59
C GLN A 118 18.92 4.79 -20.18
N PRO A 119 20.19 4.77 -19.69
CA PRO A 119 21.23 3.91 -20.26
C PRO A 119 21.03 2.41 -19.97
N LEU A 120 20.12 2.04 -19.08
CA LEU A 120 19.84 0.65 -18.72
C LEU A 120 18.68 0.05 -19.51
N VAL A 121 17.84 0.88 -20.14
CA VAL A 121 16.62 0.49 -20.84
C VAL A 121 16.92 0.16 -22.30
N LYS A 122 16.27 -0.89 -22.81
CA LYS A 122 16.29 -1.33 -24.21
C LYS A 122 14.99 -0.93 -24.90
N GLU A 123 14.99 -0.80 -26.22
CA GLU A 123 13.82 -0.36 -27.00
C GLU A 123 12.56 -1.20 -26.77
N ASP A 124 12.71 -2.50 -26.52
CA ASP A 124 11.60 -3.44 -26.35
C ASP A 124 11.21 -3.70 -24.89
N ASP A 125 11.86 -3.06 -23.91
CA ASP A 125 11.55 -3.21 -22.50
C ASP A 125 10.14 -2.70 -22.18
N ILE A 126 9.52 -3.31 -21.17
CA ILE A 126 8.25 -2.86 -20.57
C ILE A 126 8.58 -2.28 -19.20
N LEU A 127 8.20 -1.01 -18.98
CA LEU A 127 8.44 -0.30 -17.73
C LEU A 127 7.18 -0.35 -16.86
N TRP A 128 7.33 -0.81 -15.63
CA TRP A 128 6.26 -0.86 -14.64
C TRP A 128 6.66 -0.07 -13.40
N VAL A 129 6.04 1.11 -13.26
CA VAL A 129 6.33 2.09 -12.23
C VAL A 129 5.34 1.95 -11.08
N HIS A 130 5.84 1.99 -9.86
CA HIS A 130 5.03 1.79 -8.67
C HIS A 130 5.05 3.00 -7.75
N ASP A 131 3.82 3.40 -7.41
CA ASP A 131 3.45 4.20 -6.26
C ASP A 131 3.70 5.72 -6.34
N TYR A 132 3.06 6.44 -5.42
CA TYR A 132 2.94 7.89 -5.37
C TYR A 132 4.25 8.68 -5.29
N HIS A 133 5.39 8.04 -5.02
CA HIS A 133 6.69 8.72 -5.07
C HIS A 133 7.10 9.04 -6.52
N LEU A 134 6.52 8.34 -7.49
CA LEU A 134 6.94 8.35 -8.89
C LEU A 134 5.85 8.84 -9.85
N LEU A 135 4.91 9.69 -9.38
CA LEU A 135 3.85 10.22 -10.24
C LEU A 135 4.44 10.96 -11.48
N PRO A 136 5.48 11.79 -11.36
CA PRO A 136 6.10 12.49 -12.50
C PRO A 136 7.01 11.62 -13.38
N PHE A 137 7.36 10.41 -12.95
CA PHE A 137 8.44 9.64 -13.55
C PHE A 137 8.19 9.32 -15.03
N GLY A 138 6.95 9.00 -15.41
CA GLY A 138 6.56 8.78 -16.79
C GLY A 138 6.85 9.99 -17.67
N ALA A 139 6.43 11.18 -17.24
CA ALA A 139 6.71 12.42 -17.98
C ALA A 139 8.22 12.69 -18.11
N ALA A 140 9.01 12.46 -17.06
CA ALA A 140 10.46 12.59 -17.11
C ALA A 140 11.09 11.61 -18.13
N CYS A 141 10.64 10.35 -18.15
CA CYS A 141 11.09 9.38 -19.16
C CYS A 141 10.75 9.82 -20.59
N ARG A 142 9.55 10.36 -20.81
CA ARG A 142 9.13 10.85 -22.14
C ARG A 142 9.96 12.04 -22.61
N GLN A 143 10.31 12.96 -21.71
CA GLN A 143 11.21 14.09 -22.03
C GLN A 143 12.61 13.63 -22.47
N LEU A 144 13.08 12.49 -21.94
CA LEU A 144 14.34 11.86 -22.33
C LEU A 144 14.23 10.97 -23.59
N GLY A 145 13.07 10.93 -24.25
CA GLY A 145 12.85 10.17 -25.47
C GLY A 145 12.63 8.66 -25.28
N LEU A 146 12.37 8.20 -24.05
CA LEU A 146 11.99 6.80 -23.80
C LEU A 146 10.56 6.55 -24.30
N ASN A 147 10.44 5.77 -25.38
CA ASN A 147 9.16 5.45 -26.02
C ASN A 147 8.62 4.05 -25.65
N ASN A 148 9.24 3.40 -24.66
CA ASN A 148 8.81 2.10 -24.14
C ASN A 148 7.35 2.14 -23.65
N ARG A 149 6.70 0.98 -23.62
CA ARG A 149 5.43 0.82 -22.92
C ARG A 149 5.64 1.07 -21.42
N MET A 150 4.91 2.02 -20.86
CA MET A 150 5.03 2.42 -19.46
C MET A 150 3.68 2.30 -18.75
N GLY A 151 3.60 1.41 -17.75
CA GLY A 151 2.48 1.32 -16.84
C GLY A 151 2.82 1.93 -15.49
N PHE A 152 1.85 2.59 -14.86
CA PHE A 152 1.92 3.07 -13.49
C PHE A 152 0.86 2.35 -12.64
N PHE A 153 1.22 1.91 -11.44
CA PHE A 153 0.27 1.36 -10.48
C PHE A 153 0.34 2.11 -9.15
N LEU A 154 -0.78 2.71 -8.73
CA LEU A 154 -0.91 3.41 -7.46
C LEU A 154 -1.32 2.45 -6.35
N HIS A 155 -0.49 2.29 -5.31
CA HIS A 155 -0.79 1.34 -4.22
C HIS A 155 -1.66 1.93 -3.13
N ILE A 156 -1.60 3.24 -2.94
CA ILE A 156 -2.42 4.02 -2.01
C ILE A 156 -3.74 4.45 -2.68
N PRO A 157 -4.73 4.96 -1.93
CA PRO A 157 -5.96 5.47 -2.53
C PRO A 157 -5.68 6.65 -3.46
N PHE A 158 -6.53 6.88 -4.45
CA PHE A 158 -6.58 8.17 -5.16
C PHE A 158 -7.69 9.02 -4.51
N PRO A 159 -7.40 10.24 -4.03
CA PRO A 159 -8.37 11.02 -3.28
C PRO A 159 -9.45 11.63 -4.19
N ALA A 160 -10.61 11.92 -3.60
CA ALA A 160 -11.69 12.61 -4.28
C ALA A 160 -11.23 13.98 -4.85
N PRO A 161 -11.87 14.49 -5.91
CA PRO A 161 -11.41 15.69 -6.60
C PRO A 161 -11.21 16.91 -5.71
N ASP A 162 -12.11 17.16 -4.76
CA ASP A 162 -12.00 18.31 -3.83
C ASP A 162 -10.73 18.26 -2.97
N ILE A 163 -10.26 17.06 -2.64
CA ILE A 163 -9.03 16.85 -1.87
C ILE A 163 -7.81 16.93 -2.77
N PHE A 164 -7.87 16.30 -3.95
CA PHE A 164 -6.75 16.33 -4.89
C PHE A 164 -6.46 17.75 -5.37
N ASN A 165 -7.51 18.51 -5.72
CA ASN A 165 -7.40 19.88 -6.22
C ASN A 165 -6.95 20.89 -5.16
N ALA A 166 -7.02 20.53 -3.87
CA ALA A 166 -6.45 21.34 -2.80
C ALA A 166 -4.90 21.34 -2.83
N LEU A 167 -4.27 20.38 -3.52
CA LEU A 167 -2.83 20.34 -3.70
C LEU A 167 -2.39 21.44 -4.68
N PRO A 168 -1.44 22.33 -4.32
CA PRO A 168 -1.00 23.40 -5.22
C PRO A 168 -0.49 22.93 -6.60
N PRO A 169 0.22 21.79 -6.75
CA PRO A 169 0.68 21.30 -8.06
C PRO A 169 -0.30 20.28 -8.70
N CYS A 170 -1.59 20.30 -8.35
CA CYS A 170 -2.56 19.29 -8.83
C CYS A 170 -2.64 19.17 -10.36
N GLU A 171 -2.70 20.30 -11.07
CA GLU A 171 -2.77 20.31 -12.55
C GLU A 171 -1.52 19.69 -13.18
N GLU A 172 -0.34 20.15 -12.75
CA GLU A 172 0.94 19.64 -13.26
C GLU A 172 1.12 18.14 -12.94
N LEU A 173 0.66 17.66 -11.78
CA LEU A 173 0.68 16.23 -11.44
C LEU A 173 -0.23 15.40 -12.35
N LEU A 174 -1.45 15.87 -12.61
CA LEU A 174 -2.42 15.16 -13.45
C LEU A 174 -1.98 15.12 -14.92
N GLU A 175 -1.43 16.22 -15.43
CA GLU A 175 -0.83 16.26 -16.76
C GLU A 175 0.30 15.22 -16.89
N LYS A 176 1.23 15.19 -15.92
CA LYS A 176 2.35 14.22 -15.93
C LYS A 176 1.89 12.78 -15.80
N LEU A 177 0.80 12.50 -15.07
CA LEU A 177 0.22 11.15 -14.99
C LEU A 177 -0.34 10.67 -16.33
N CYS A 178 -0.84 11.58 -17.18
CA CYS A 178 -1.34 11.24 -18.50
C CYS A 178 -0.23 10.79 -19.48
N GLU A 179 1.05 10.89 -19.11
CA GLU A 179 2.17 10.41 -19.94
C GLU A 179 2.38 8.89 -19.86
N TYR A 180 1.80 8.22 -18.86
CA TYR A 180 1.76 6.76 -18.78
C TYR A 180 0.80 6.17 -19.82
N ASP A 181 1.12 4.97 -20.31
CA ASP A 181 0.28 4.26 -21.27
C ASP A 181 -0.88 3.50 -20.58
N LEU A 182 -0.65 3.03 -19.34
CA LEU A 182 -1.63 2.38 -18.50
C LEU A 182 -1.51 2.86 -17.05
N LEU A 183 -2.61 3.33 -16.47
CA LEU A 183 -2.73 3.72 -15.07
C LEU A 183 -3.61 2.69 -14.35
N GLY A 184 -3.04 1.99 -13.38
CA GLY A 184 -3.72 1.00 -12.56
C GLY A 184 -3.99 1.50 -11.15
N PHE A 185 -5.18 1.19 -10.64
CA PHE A 185 -5.64 1.58 -9.31
C PHE A 185 -6.08 0.36 -8.49
N GLN A 186 -6.17 0.52 -7.16
CA GLN A 186 -6.62 -0.57 -6.27
C GLN A 186 -8.13 -0.81 -6.36
N THR A 187 -8.92 0.24 -6.47
CA THR A 187 -10.38 0.17 -6.47
C THR A 187 -11.00 1.01 -7.58
N GLU A 188 -12.26 0.72 -7.91
CA GLU A 188 -13.02 1.51 -8.89
C GLU A 188 -13.26 2.95 -8.40
N HIS A 189 -13.39 3.16 -7.10
CA HIS A 189 -13.51 4.50 -6.52
C HIS A 189 -12.26 5.35 -6.78
N ASP A 190 -11.07 4.75 -6.62
CA ASP A 190 -9.81 5.45 -6.91
C ASP A 190 -9.70 5.80 -8.40
N ARG A 191 -10.06 4.87 -9.29
CA ARG A 191 -10.04 5.08 -10.74
C ARG A 191 -11.02 6.18 -11.17
N GLN A 192 -12.23 6.18 -10.63
CA GLN A 192 -13.23 7.21 -10.91
C GLN A 192 -12.79 8.58 -10.40
N ALA A 193 -12.29 8.66 -9.17
CA ALA A 193 -11.79 9.91 -8.59
C ALA A 193 -10.66 10.53 -9.44
N PHE A 194 -9.77 9.72 -10.02
CA PHE A 194 -8.78 10.19 -10.99
C PHE A 194 -9.39 10.81 -12.25
N LEU A 195 -10.34 10.11 -12.90
CA LEU A 195 -11.01 10.60 -14.11
C LEU A 195 -11.85 11.87 -13.84
N GLU A 196 -12.52 11.92 -12.71
CA GLU A 196 -13.26 13.09 -12.25
C GLU A 196 -12.31 14.28 -12.03
N SER A 197 -11.17 14.06 -11.36
CA SER A 197 -10.16 15.11 -11.13
C SER A 197 -9.60 15.67 -12.45
N LEU A 198 -9.35 14.79 -13.44
CA LEU A 198 -8.97 15.22 -14.79
C LEU A 198 -10.07 16.05 -15.47
N SER A 199 -11.33 15.63 -15.36
CA SER A 199 -12.46 16.30 -16.02
C SER A 199 -12.71 17.73 -15.55
N LEU A 200 -12.25 18.07 -14.33
CA LEU A 200 -12.33 19.42 -13.79
C LEU A 200 -11.26 20.36 -14.37
N LEU A 201 -10.16 19.82 -14.88
CA LEU A 201 -9.02 20.61 -15.39
C LEU A 201 -8.92 20.61 -16.91
N THR A 202 -9.36 19.54 -17.57
CA THR A 202 -9.27 19.41 -19.03
C THR A 202 -10.40 18.58 -19.61
N SER A 203 -10.58 18.66 -20.93
CA SER A 203 -11.54 17.82 -21.65
C SER A 203 -11.05 16.37 -21.70
N VAL A 204 -11.72 15.48 -20.96
CA VAL A 204 -11.47 14.04 -21.00
C VAL A 204 -12.36 13.39 -22.06
N LYS A 205 -11.76 12.85 -23.11
CA LYS A 205 -12.46 12.11 -24.17
C LYS A 205 -12.32 10.61 -23.96
N THR A 206 -13.44 9.90 -23.97
CA THR A 206 -13.44 8.43 -23.95
C THR A 206 -13.29 7.93 -25.39
N VAL A 207 -12.21 7.21 -25.69
CA VAL A 207 -11.93 6.66 -27.03
C VAL A 207 -12.53 5.26 -27.17
N ASP A 208 -12.39 4.44 -26.12
CA ASP A 208 -13.05 3.14 -25.96
C ASP A 208 -13.37 2.90 -24.46
N GLN A 209 -13.81 1.70 -24.08
CA GLN A 209 -14.21 1.40 -22.69
C GLN A 209 -13.14 1.70 -21.62
N ARG A 210 -11.85 1.61 -21.97
CA ARG A 210 -10.72 1.76 -21.02
C ARG A 210 -9.72 2.83 -21.42
N THR A 211 -9.79 3.32 -22.65
CA THR A 211 -8.86 4.28 -23.24
C THR A 211 -9.44 5.69 -23.22
N TYR A 212 -8.66 6.63 -22.68
CA TYR A 212 -9.01 8.03 -22.50
C TYR A 212 -7.98 8.93 -23.17
N SER A 213 -8.40 10.12 -23.58
CA SER A 213 -7.52 11.20 -23.98
C SER A 213 -7.74 12.44 -23.14
N ALA A 214 -6.67 12.98 -22.58
CA ALA A 214 -6.63 14.21 -21.80
C ALA A 214 -5.23 14.85 -21.97
N PHE A 215 -5.14 16.18 -21.91
CA PHE A 215 -3.89 16.93 -22.14
C PHE A 215 -3.15 16.58 -23.45
N GLY A 216 -3.89 16.12 -24.48
CA GLY A 216 -3.31 15.68 -25.76
C GLY A 216 -2.57 14.34 -25.71
N ASN A 217 -2.66 13.62 -24.59
CA ASN A 217 -2.12 12.28 -24.41
C ASN A 217 -3.24 11.23 -24.49
N LEU A 218 -2.87 9.99 -24.80
CA LEU A 218 -3.75 8.82 -24.85
C LEU A 218 -3.25 7.80 -23.83
N PHE A 219 -4.12 7.35 -22.93
CA PHE A 219 -3.78 6.40 -21.87
C PHE A 219 -4.95 5.49 -21.55
N ARG A 220 -4.67 4.33 -20.95
CA ARG A 220 -5.68 3.44 -20.39
C ARG A 220 -5.78 3.56 -18.88
N THR A 221 -6.97 3.34 -18.32
CA THR A 221 -7.16 3.18 -16.87
C THR A 221 -7.88 1.88 -16.56
N GLU A 222 -7.52 1.21 -15.46
CA GLU A 222 -8.19 -0.01 -15.00
C GLU A 222 -7.89 -0.28 -13.51
N VAL A 223 -8.71 -1.14 -12.88
CA VAL A 223 -8.61 -1.55 -11.49
C VAL A 223 -7.92 -2.91 -11.39
N TYR A 224 -6.85 -2.98 -10.59
CA TYR A 224 -6.12 -4.21 -10.30
C TYR A 224 -5.91 -4.34 -8.79
N PRO A 225 -6.88 -4.92 -8.04
CA PRO A 225 -6.76 -5.08 -6.60
C PRO A 225 -5.56 -5.98 -6.27
N ILE A 226 -4.58 -5.48 -5.50
CA ILE A 226 -3.39 -6.27 -5.19
C ILE A 226 -3.72 -7.44 -4.25
N GLY A 227 -3.28 -8.64 -4.63
CA GLY A 227 -3.47 -9.88 -3.88
C GLY A 227 -2.32 -10.23 -2.95
N ILE A 228 -2.38 -11.45 -2.39
CA ILE A 228 -1.31 -12.09 -1.62
C ILE A 228 -0.98 -13.45 -2.25
N GLU A 229 0.05 -14.13 -1.75
CA GLU A 229 0.32 -15.54 -2.08
C GLU A 229 -0.24 -16.43 -0.94
N PRO A 230 -1.51 -16.89 -1.04
CA PRO A 230 -2.20 -17.52 0.09
C PRO A 230 -1.55 -18.82 0.54
N GLU A 231 -0.99 -19.62 -0.38
CA GLU A 231 -0.41 -20.91 -0.04
C GLU A 231 0.93 -20.75 0.71
N SER A 232 1.73 -19.77 0.33
CA SER A 232 2.95 -19.40 1.07
C SER A 232 2.63 -18.94 2.49
N ILE A 233 1.57 -18.15 2.65
CA ILE A 233 1.11 -17.68 3.97
C ILE A 233 0.61 -18.83 4.83
N ARG A 234 -0.21 -19.73 4.27
CA ARG A 234 -0.67 -20.95 4.96
C ARG A 234 0.52 -21.76 5.49
N LYS A 235 1.53 -22.03 4.64
CA LYS A 235 2.75 -22.74 5.04
C LYS A 235 3.56 -22.03 6.12
N MET A 236 3.60 -20.70 6.11
CA MET A 236 4.26 -19.91 7.16
C MET A 236 3.50 -20.01 8.50
N ALA A 237 2.17 -19.98 8.44
CA ALA A 237 1.28 -20.02 9.60
C ALA A 237 1.21 -21.41 10.25
N GLU A 238 1.35 -22.48 9.48
CA GLU A 238 1.28 -23.86 9.96
C GLU A 238 2.41 -24.25 10.92
N GLY A 239 2.12 -25.25 11.76
CA GLY A 239 3.02 -25.77 12.78
C GLY A 239 2.95 -25.02 14.13
N PRO A 240 3.67 -25.52 15.15
CA PRO A 240 3.60 -24.97 16.49
C PRO A 240 4.16 -23.54 16.56
N LEU A 241 3.70 -22.74 17.54
CA LEU A 241 4.41 -21.52 17.91
C LEU A 241 5.80 -21.89 18.49
N PRO A 242 6.77 -20.95 18.47
CA PRO A 242 8.00 -21.10 19.24
C PRO A 242 7.70 -21.43 20.72
N ALA A 243 8.52 -22.28 21.34
CA ALA A 243 8.27 -22.81 22.69
C ALA A 243 7.88 -21.74 23.72
N LYS A 244 8.59 -20.60 23.72
CA LYS A 244 8.30 -19.46 24.61
C LYS A 244 6.91 -18.85 24.40
N LEU A 245 6.43 -18.81 23.15
CA LEU A 245 5.10 -18.30 22.83
C LEU A 245 4.01 -19.35 23.09
N GLU A 246 4.30 -20.64 22.91
CA GLU A 246 3.38 -21.71 23.35
C GLU A 246 3.22 -21.69 24.87
N GLU A 247 4.29 -21.50 25.63
CA GLU A 247 4.22 -21.34 27.09
C GLU A 247 3.37 -20.14 27.48
N ALA A 248 3.60 -18.98 26.84
CA ALA A 248 2.78 -17.80 27.04
C ALA A 248 1.30 -18.07 26.69
N ARG A 249 1.02 -18.76 25.58
CA ARG A 249 -0.33 -19.13 25.16
C ARG A 249 -1.02 -20.05 26.17
N ARG A 250 -0.30 -21.02 26.74
CA ARG A 250 -0.85 -21.90 27.80
C ARG A 250 -1.22 -21.15 29.07
N GLY A 251 -0.52 -20.05 29.38
CA GLY A 251 -0.90 -19.14 30.46
C GLY A 251 -2.18 -18.34 30.19
N LEU A 252 -2.68 -18.35 28.94
CA LEU A 252 -3.78 -17.51 28.45
C LEU A 252 -5.00 -18.35 28.01
N VAL A 253 -5.09 -19.62 28.43
CA VAL A 253 -6.09 -20.61 27.95
C VAL A 253 -7.54 -20.13 28.04
N ASN A 254 -7.85 -19.20 28.95
CA ASN A 254 -9.20 -18.66 29.14
C ASN A 254 -9.42 -17.27 28.51
N LEU A 255 -8.45 -16.75 27.75
CA LEU A 255 -8.50 -15.43 27.13
C LEU A 255 -8.61 -15.53 25.61
N LYS A 256 -9.63 -14.87 25.05
CA LYS A 256 -9.72 -14.63 23.61
C LYS A 256 -8.77 -13.51 23.21
N ASN A 257 -8.20 -13.60 22.02
CA ASN A 257 -7.20 -12.69 21.50
C ASN A 257 -7.71 -11.93 20.29
N VAL A 258 -7.71 -10.61 20.44
CA VAL A 258 -7.85 -9.65 19.35
C VAL A 258 -6.44 -9.23 18.93
N ILE A 259 -6.15 -9.24 17.63
CA ILE A 259 -4.87 -8.79 17.11
C ILE A 259 -5.04 -7.74 16.03
N ALA A 260 -4.19 -6.72 16.09
CA ALA A 260 -4.00 -5.75 15.02
C ALA A 260 -2.49 -5.59 14.76
N VAL A 261 -2.10 -5.63 13.48
CA VAL A 261 -0.70 -5.49 13.07
C VAL A 261 -0.64 -4.49 11.94
N GLU A 262 -0.22 -3.26 12.24
CA GLU A 262 -0.14 -2.22 11.22
C GLU A 262 1.04 -1.31 11.51
N ARG A 263 1.65 -0.73 10.47
CA ARG A 263 2.67 0.31 10.69
C ARG A 263 2.08 1.44 11.53
N LEU A 264 2.91 2.01 12.39
CA LEU A 264 2.56 3.22 13.11
C LEU A 264 2.38 4.36 12.09
N ASP A 265 1.14 4.67 11.74
CA ASP A 265 0.75 5.62 10.70
C ASP A 265 -0.67 6.12 10.96
N TYR A 266 -0.91 7.41 10.74
CA TYR A 266 -2.19 8.06 11.04
C TYR A 266 -3.35 7.61 10.13
N SER A 267 -3.06 7.03 8.97
CA SER A 267 -4.08 6.42 8.10
C SER A 267 -4.75 5.20 8.76
N LYS A 268 -4.11 4.61 9.77
CA LYS A 268 -4.49 3.31 10.35
C LYS A 268 -5.53 3.38 11.45
N GLY A 269 -5.93 4.58 11.88
CA GLY A 269 -6.97 4.74 12.90
C GLY A 269 -6.64 4.03 14.21
N LEU A 270 -5.36 4.01 14.58
CA LEU A 270 -4.88 3.31 15.78
C LEU A 270 -5.51 3.90 17.07
N PRO A 271 -5.61 5.23 17.23
CA PRO A 271 -6.31 5.81 18.38
C PRO A 271 -7.78 5.40 18.44
N GLU A 272 -8.51 5.49 17.33
CA GLU A 272 -9.92 5.10 17.22
C GLU A 272 -10.12 3.63 17.58
N ARG A 273 -9.19 2.77 17.16
CA ARG A 273 -9.19 1.34 17.51
C ARG A 273 -9.02 1.09 19.00
N PHE A 274 -8.16 1.85 19.67
CA PHE A 274 -7.97 1.74 21.13
C PHE A 274 -9.23 2.18 21.86
N LEU A 275 -9.85 3.27 21.42
CA LEU A 275 -11.12 3.77 21.96
C LEU A 275 -12.29 2.83 21.69
N ALA A 276 -12.33 2.14 20.55
CA ALA A 276 -13.32 1.11 20.27
C ALA A 276 -13.16 -0.11 21.18
N PHE A 277 -11.92 -0.53 21.45
CA PHE A 277 -11.67 -1.60 22.42
C PHE A 277 -12.03 -1.17 23.85
N GLU A 278 -11.79 0.09 24.22
CA GLU A 278 -12.32 0.62 25.48
C GLU A 278 -13.86 0.58 25.51
N SER A 279 -14.54 0.99 24.43
CA SER A 279 -16.01 0.92 24.33
C SER A 279 -16.54 -0.52 24.46
N LEU A 280 -15.81 -1.52 23.93
CA LEU A 280 -16.12 -2.93 24.18
C LEU A 280 -16.11 -3.24 25.68
N LEU A 281 -15.07 -2.83 26.40
CA LEU A 281 -14.96 -3.06 27.84
C LEU A 281 -16.01 -2.26 28.63
N GLU A 282 -16.46 -1.11 28.16
CA GLU A 282 -17.52 -0.30 28.77
C GLU A 282 -18.90 -0.96 28.62
N HIS A 283 -19.29 -1.26 27.39
CA HIS A 283 -20.65 -1.69 27.04
C HIS A 283 -20.87 -3.20 27.19
N TYR A 284 -19.81 -4.01 27.11
CA TYR A 284 -19.86 -5.46 27.14
C TYR A 284 -18.96 -6.01 28.26
N PRO A 285 -19.32 -5.77 29.55
CA PRO A 285 -18.49 -6.09 30.70
C PRO A 285 -18.16 -7.58 30.84
N GLN A 286 -18.91 -8.48 30.19
CA GLN A 286 -18.60 -9.91 30.13
C GLN A 286 -17.21 -10.22 29.57
N HIS A 287 -16.64 -9.33 28.74
CA HIS A 287 -15.30 -9.53 28.17
C HIS A 287 -14.17 -9.12 29.11
N ARG A 288 -14.45 -8.37 30.19
CA ARG A 288 -13.42 -7.97 31.15
C ARG A 288 -12.81 -9.21 31.80
N GLY A 289 -11.48 -9.33 31.76
CA GLY A 289 -10.75 -10.52 32.23
C GLY A 289 -10.85 -11.76 31.32
N HIS A 290 -11.55 -11.66 30.17
CA HIS A 290 -11.78 -12.76 29.23
C HIS A 290 -11.27 -12.46 27.80
N VAL A 291 -10.89 -11.22 27.52
CA VAL A 291 -10.33 -10.79 26.23
C VAL A 291 -8.99 -10.09 26.43
N ARG A 292 -8.09 -10.24 25.46
CA ARG A 292 -6.84 -9.50 25.36
C ARG A 292 -6.74 -8.91 23.97
N TYR A 293 -6.37 -7.64 23.88
CA TYR A 293 -6.08 -6.99 22.61
C TYR A 293 -4.57 -6.74 22.48
N THR A 294 -3.97 -7.22 21.39
CA THR A 294 -2.56 -7.01 21.04
C THR A 294 -2.45 -6.15 19.79
N GLN A 295 -1.86 -4.96 19.93
CA GLN A 295 -1.48 -4.08 18.82
C GLN A 295 0.03 -4.18 18.61
N ILE A 296 0.45 -4.67 17.45
CA ILE A 296 1.83 -4.58 16.98
C ILE A 296 1.93 -3.40 16.02
N ALA A 297 2.76 -2.41 16.34
CA ALA A 297 2.93 -1.21 15.53
C ALA A 297 4.40 -0.88 15.31
N PRO A 298 5.08 -1.50 14.32
CA PRO A 298 6.47 -1.17 14.05
C PRO A 298 6.61 0.30 13.63
N THR A 299 7.61 0.99 14.20
CA THR A 299 7.95 2.36 13.81
C THR A 299 8.13 2.48 12.30
N SER A 300 7.52 3.51 11.72
CA SER A 300 7.64 3.90 10.32
C SER A 300 7.93 5.40 10.29
N ARG A 301 8.85 5.84 9.42
CA ARG A 301 9.13 7.28 9.16
C ARG A 301 9.34 8.11 10.44
N GLY A 302 10.24 7.66 11.30
CA GLY A 302 10.48 8.28 12.61
C GLY A 302 10.93 9.75 12.55
N ASP A 303 11.44 10.20 11.40
CA ASP A 303 11.90 11.58 11.19
C ASP A 303 10.74 12.58 10.96
N VAL A 304 9.51 12.10 10.72
CA VAL A 304 8.35 12.95 10.43
C VAL A 304 7.53 13.21 11.71
N GLN A 305 7.29 14.49 12.04
CA GLN A 305 6.65 14.91 13.30
C GLN A 305 5.30 14.23 13.56
N ALA A 306 4.42 14.16 12.55
CA ALA A 306 3.10 13.54 12.70
C ALA A 306 3.15 12.06 13.17
N TYR A 307 4.25 11.35 12.87
CA TYR A 307 4.47 9.97 13.32
C TYR A 307 4.93 9.91 14.79
N GLN A 308 5.65 10.92 15.26
CA GLN A 308 6.05 11.03 16.66
C GLN A 308 4.83 11.35 17.54
N ASP A 309 3.95 12.24 17.07
CA ASP A 309 2.76 12.66 17.79
C ASP A 309 1.77 11.50 18.01
N ILE A 310 1.48 10.74 16.94
CA ILE A 310 0.58 9.57 17.06
C ILE A 310 1.18 8.49 17.97
N ARG A 311 2.51 8.31 17.97
CA ARG A 311 3.16 7.37 18.89
C ARG A 311 2.93 7.77 20.35
N HIS A 312 3.15 9.03 20.69
CA HIS A 312 2.94 9.54 22.04
C HIS A 312 1.46 9.40 22.46
N GLN A 313 0.53 9.69 21.56
CA GLN A 313 -0.89 9.49 21.80
C GLN A 313 -1.21 8.02 22.11
N LEU A 314 -0.70 7.07 21.33
CA LEU A 314 -0.95 5.64 21.54
C LEU A 314 -0.35 5.11 22.86
N GLU A 315 0.86 5.56 23.22
CA GLU A 315 1.49 5.19 24.50
C GLU A 315 0.65 5.70 25.69
N THR A 316 0.13 6.92 25.57
CA THR A 316 -0.76 7.53 26.58
C THR A 316 -2.09 6.78 26.70
N GLU A 317 -2.76 6.52 25.58
CA GLU A 317 -4.05 5.81 25.57
C GLU A 317 -3.91 4.37 26.06
N ALA A 318 -2.85 3.66 25.68
CA ALA A 318 -2.58 2.32 26.18
C ALA A 318 -2.38 2.31 27.71
N GLY A 319 -1.61 3.26 28.23
CA GLY A 319 -1.42 3.42 29.67
C GLY A 319 -2.72 3.73 30.40
N ARG A 320 -3.56 4.62 29.86
CA ARG A 320 -4.86 5.00 30.43
C ARG A 320 -5.83 3.81 30.48
N ILE A 321 -6.00 3.10 29.37
CA ILE A 321 -6.91 1.95 29.26
C ILE A 321 -6.46 0.83 30.21
N ASN A 322 -5.17 0.50 30.21
CA ASN A 322 -4.62 -0.52 31.11
C ASN A 322 -4.77 -0.14 32.58
N SER A 323 -4.59 1.15 32.94
CA SER A 323 -4.79 1.61 34.32
C SER A 323 -6.25 1.52 34.77
N ARG A 324 -7.20 1.75 33.85
CA ARG A 324 -8.63 1.77 34.16
C ARG A 324 -9.23 0.36 34.29
N TYR A 325 -8.82 -0.57 33.44
CA TYR A 325 -9.43 -1.90 33.35
C TYR A 325 -8.52 -3.04 33.80
N GLY A 326 -7.21 -2.85 33.82
CA GLY A 326 -6.26 -3.88 34.21
C GLY A 326 -6.40 -4.31 35.66
N THR A 327 -6.04 -5.57 35.91
CA THR A 327 -5.98 -6.18 37.24
C THR A 327 -4.61 -6.82 37.46
N LEU A 328 -4.33 -7.32 38.67
CA LEU A 328 -3.05 -7.98 38.99
C LEU A 328 -2.71 -9.16 38.06
N ASN A 329 -3.73 -9.81 37.48
CA ASN A 329 -3.59 -10.99 36.63
C ASN A 329 -4.02 -10.75 35.17
N TRP A 330 -4.38 -9.52 34.79
CA TRP A 330 -4.89 -9.24 33.45
C TRP A 330 -4.48 -7.84 32.97
N THR A 331 -3.79 -7.82 31.83
CA THR A 331 -3.53 -6.59 31.06
C THR A 331 -4.41 -6.61 29.81
N PRO A 332 -5.36 -5.67 29.67
CA PRO A 332 -6.33 -5.71 28.57
C PRO A 332 -5.70 -5.38 27.21
N LEU A 333 -4.76 -4.43 27.15
CA LEU A 333 -4.17 -3.92 25.92
C LEU A 333 -2.64 -4.04 25.91
N TYR A 334 -2.10 -4.86 25.02
CA TYR A 334 -0.67 -4.97 24.75
C TYR A 334 -0.30 -4.15 23.52
N TYR A 335 0.38 -3.02 23.74
CA TYR A 335 0.94 -2.21 22.68
C TYR A 335 2.43 -2.49 22.50
N LEU A 336 2.79 -3.01 21.32
CA LEU A 336 4.14 -3.47 20.99
C LEU A 336 4.69 -2.65 19.82
N ASN A 337 5.51 -1.65 20.12
CA ASN A 337 6.26 -0.90 19.11
C ASN A 337 7.58 -1.61 18.77
N GLN A 338 7.47 -2.76 18.10
CA GLN A 338 8.63 -3.56 17.68
C GLN A 338 8.37 -4.29 16.36
N HIS A 339 9.45 -4.61 15.66
CA HIS A 339 9.38 -5.41 14.44
C HIS A 339 9.32 -6.90 14.78
N PHE A 340 8.46 -7.63 14.07
CA PHE A 340 8.38 -9.08 14.13
C PHE A 340 8.60 -9.67 12.75
N GLU A 341 9.25 -10.83 12.71
CA GLU A 341 9.41 -11.59 11.48
C GLU A 341 8.05 -12.00 10.92
N ARG A 342 7.87 -11.86 9.60
CA ARG A 342 6.61 -12.17 8.92
C ARG A 342 6.11 -13.58 9.20
N ARG A 343 7.00 -14.58 9.21
CA ARG A 343 6.64 -15.97 9.52
C ARG A 343 6.03 -16.11 10.92
N LEU A 344 6.59 -15.39 11.90
CA LEU A 344 6.07 -15.38 13.25
C LEU A 344 4.70 -14.70 13.32
N LEU A 345 4.50 -13.59 12.59
CA LEU A 345 3.21 -12.91 12.51
C LEU A 345 2.11 -13.82 11.94
N MET A 346 2.37 -14.55 10.85
CA MET A 346 1.38 -15.47 10.27
C MET A 346 1.00 -16.58 11.26
N LYS A 347 1.98 -17.10 12.02
CA LYS A 347 1.70 -18.05 13.11
C LYS A 347 0.83 -17.41 14.18
N ILE A 348 1.15 -16.20 14.64
CA ILE A 348 0.34 -15.51 15.64
C ILE A 348 -1.09 -15.33 15.13
N PHE A 349 -1.30 -14.88 13.88
CA PHE A 349 -2.63 -14.75 13.27
C PHE A 349 -3.45 -16.04 13.34
N ARG A 350 -2.82 -17.19 13.07
CA ARG A 350 -3.49 -18.50 13.12
C ARG A 350 -4.06 -18.83 14.51
N TYR A 351 -3.46 -18.33 15.59
CA TYR A 351 -3.86 -18.62 16.97
C TYR A 351 -4.63 -17.47 17.63
N THR A 352 -5.18 -16.54 16.85
CA THR A 352 -5.96 -15.40 17.35
C THR A 352 -7.38 -15.41 16.80
N GLU A 353 -8.35 -15.25 17.69
CA GLU A 353 -9.78 -15.35 17.40
C GLU A 353 -10.31 -14.18 16.57
N VAL A 354 -9.71 -12.99 16.69
CA VAL A 354 -10.19 -11.78 15.96
C VAL A 354 -9.03 -11.00 15.36
N GLY A 355 -9.10 -10.78 14.05
CA GLY A 355 -8.25 -9.83 13.33
C GLY A 355 -8.94 -8.48 13.22
N LEU A 356 -8.35 -7.45 13.81
CA LEU A 356 -8.92 -6.10 13.86
C LEU A 356 -8.17 -5.16 12.92
N VAL A 357 -8.72 -4.94 11.73
CA VAL A 357 -8.12 -4.13 10.67
C VAL A 357 -9.02 -2.95 10.35
N THR A 358 -8.84 -1.85 11.08
CA THR A 358 -9.75 -0.70 11.04
C THR A 358 -9.07 0.61 10.60
N PRO A 359 -8.37 0.67 9.44
CA PRO A 359 -7.79 1.92 8.97
C PRO A 359 -8.87 2.96 8.64
N LEU A 360 -8.55 4.24 8.87
CA LEU A 360 -9.39 5.36 8.44
C LEU A 360 -9.43 5.49 6.92
N ARG A 361 -8.32 5.16 6.25
CA ARG A 361 -8.21 5.05 4.80
C ARG A 361 -7.04 4.14 4.45
N ASP A 362 -7.22 3.22 3.50
CA ASP A 362 -6.14 2.35 3.02
C ASP A 362 -6.42 1.90 1.58
N GLY A 363 -5.40 1.97 0.72
CA GLY A 363 -5.54 1.59 -0.69
C GLY A 363 -5.95 0.12 -0.86
N MET A 364 -5.51 -0.77 0.03
CA MET A 364 -5.93 -2.18 0.00
C MET A 364 -5.97 -2.81 1.39
N ASN A 365 -4.88 -2.72 2.14
CA ASN A 365 -4.60 -3.49 3.37
C ASN A 365 -4.37 -5.00 3.16
N LEU A 366 -3.11 -5.37 2.91
CA LEU A 366 -2.72 -6.78 2.77
C LEU A 366 -2.79 -7.57 4.08
N VAL A 367 -2.72 -6.90 5.24
CA VAL A 367 -2.78 -7.57 6.54
C VAL A 367 -4.14 -8.24 6.74
N ALA A 368 -5.23 -7.63 6.26
CA ALA A 368 -6.55 -8.28 6.25
C ALA A 368 -6.54 -9.61 5.48
N LYS A 369 -5.97 -9.62 4.27
CA LYS A 369 -5.85 -10.84 3.45
C LYS A 369 -4.92 -11.87 4.10
N GLU A 370 -3.79 -11.43 4.65
CA GLU A 370 -2.83 -12.29 5.36
C GLU A 370 -3.44 -12.92 6.62
N TYR A 371 -4.23 -12.18 7.39
CA TYR A 371 -4.94 -12.70 8.57
C TYR A 371 -5.87 -13.84 8.18
N VAL A 372 -6.71 -13.63 7.15
CA VAL A 372 -7.63 -14.67 6.65
C VAL A 372 -6.84 -15.87 6.14
N ALA A 373 -5.83 -15.67 5.29
CA ALA A 373 -5.03 -16.77 4.72
C ALA A 373 -4.24 -17.57 5.78
N SER A 374 -4.00 -17.01 6.97
CA SER A 374 -3.29 -17.68 8.06
C SER A 374 -4.18 -18.62 8.89
N GLN A 375 -5.50 -18.48 8.84
CA GLN A 375 -6.43 -19.18 9.72
C GLN A 375 -6.47 -20.70 9.51
N ASP A 376 -6.86 -21.44 10.55
CA ASP A 376 -7.23 -22.84 10.43
C ASP A 376 -8.64 -22.97 9.83
N PRO A 377 -8.84 -23.67 8.69
CA PRO A 377 -10.16 -23.85 8.12
C PRO A 377 -11.19 -24.51 9.05
N ASN A 378 -10.73 -25.30 10.03
CA ASN A 378 -11.62 -26.02 10.95
C ASN A 378 -12.00 -25.20 12.19
N ASP A 379 -11.25 -24.14 12.49
CA ASP A 379 -11.51 -23.23 13.61
C ASP A 379 -11.00 -21.80 13.30
N PRO A 380 -11.52 -21.14 12.25
CA PRO A 380 -10.97 -19.87 11.80
C PRO A 380 -11.42 -18.70 12.67
N GLY A 381 -10.54 -17.75 12.94
CA GLY A 381 -10.93 -16.48 13.55
C GLY A 381 -11.79 -15.59 12.64
N VAL A 382 -12.22 -14.46 13.18
CA VAL A 382 -13.11 -13.49 12.52
C VAL A 382 -12.34 -12.24 12.14
N LEU A 383 -12.49 -11.77 10.90
CA LEU A 383 -11.95 -10.50 10.44
C LEU A 383 -12.98 -9.38 10.67
N ILE A 384 -12.59 -8.33 11.40
CA ILE A 384 -13.27 -7.05 11.45
C ILE A 384 -12.49 -6.09 10.54
N LEU A 385 -13.18 -5.50 9.57
CA LEU A 385 -12.54 -4.73 8.49
C LEU A 385 -13.20 -3.37 8.31
N SER A 386 -12.39 -2.31 8.24
CA SER A 386 -12.89 -0.98 7.88
C SER A 386 -13.45 -0.97 6.47
N LYS A 387 -14.61 -0.35 6.27
CA LYS A 387 -15.17 -0.06 4.94
C LYS A 387 -14.29 0.86 4.08
N PHE A 388 -13.28 1.50 4.68
CA PHE A 388 -12.34 2.40 3.99
C PHE A 388 -11.00 1.75 3.63
N ALA A 389 -10.87 0.43 3.84
CA ALA A 389 -9.78 -0.36 3.27
C ALA A 389 -10.20 -0.89 1.90
N GLY A 390 -9.34 -0.81 0.88
CA GLY A 390 -9.65 -1.35 -0.45
C GLY A 390 -10.05 -2.83 -0.44
N ALA A 391 -9.52 -3.64 0.48
CA ALA A 391 -9.88 -5.04 0.67
C ALA A 391 -11.35 -5.25 1.05
N ALA A 392 -12.05 -4.24 1.57
CA ALA A 392 -13.48 -4.34 1.90
C ALA A 392 -14.37 -4.50 0.65
N ASN A 393 -13.88 -4.10 -0.53
CA ASN A 393 -14.56 -4.36 -1.80
C ASN A 393 -14.52 -5.85 -2.21
N GLU A 394 -13.58 -6.62 -1.65
CA GLU A 394 -13.38 -8.04 -1.97
C GLU A 394 -13.82 -8.96 -0.81
N LEU A 395 -13.49 -8.61 0.44
CA LEU A 395 -13.71 -9.42 1.64
C LEU A 395 -15.05 -9.08 2.30
N THR A 396 -16.14 -9.16 1.54
CA THR A 396 -17.48 -8.74 1.99
C THR A 396 -18.06 -9.59 3.12
N SER A 397 -17.58 -10.82 3.32
CA SER A 397 -17.98 -11.69 4.44
C SER A 397 -17.27 -11.34 5.77
N ALA A 398 -16.34 -10.37 5.79
CA ALA A 398 -15.82 -9.80 7.03
C ALA A 398 -16.91 -9.01 7.78
N LEU A 399 -16.68 -8.72 9.06
CA LEU A 399 -17.51 -7.75 9.78
C LEU A 399 -17.07 -6.33 9.37
N ILE A 400 -17.78 -5.76 8.40
CA ILE A 400 -17.47 -4.43 7.85
C ILE A 400 -17.95 -3.34 8.82
N VAL A 401 -17.04 -2.43 9.19
CA VAL A 401 -17.29 -1.36 10.16
C VAL A 401 -16.88 0.01 9.64
N ASN A 402 -17.49 1.05 10.19
CA ASN A 402 -17.01 2.42 10.08
C ASN A 402 -16.09 2.72 11.27
N PRO A 403 -14.77 2.91 11.08
CA PRO A 403 -13.84 3.13 12.20
C PRO A 403 -14.09 4.44 12.97
N TYR A 404 -14.83 5.40 12.39
CA TYR A 404 -15.24 6.62 13.09
C TYR A 404 -16.36 6.37 14.12
N ASP A 405 -17.06 5.24 14.03
CA ASP A 405 -18.09 4.83 14.98
C ASP A 405 -17.49 3.79 15.94
N ARG A 406 -16.95 4.27 17.06
CA ARG A 406 -16.30 3.41 18.05
C ARG A 406 -17.25 2.34 18.62
N ASP A 407 -18.55 2.65 18.72
CA ASP A 407 -19.54 1.77 19.31
C ASP A 407 -19.97 0.69 18.30
N GLN A 408 -20.01 1.03 17.01
CA GLN A 408 -20.12 0.02 15.95
C GLN A 408 -18.93 -0.95 15.96
N VAL A 409 -17.70 -0.45 16.09
CA VAL A 409 -16.52 -1.32 16.18
C VAL A 409 -16.56 -2.19 17.45
N ALA A 410 -16.99 -1.63 18.59
CA ALA A 410 -17.18 -2.39 19.83
C ALA A 410 -18.24 -3.50 19.69
N SER A 411 -19.37 -3.19 19.03
CA SER A 411 -20.42 -4.18 18.73
C SER A 411 -19.90 -5.29 17.80
N ALA A 412 -19.13 -4.94 16.77
CA ALA A 412 -18.50 -5.92 15.90
C ALA A 412 -17.47 -6.79 16.64
N LEU A 413 -16.75 -6.23 17.62
CA LEU A 413 -15.86 -6.99 18.50
C LEU A 413 -16.64 -7.99 19.36
N ASP A 414 -17.74 -7.58 19.98
CA ASP A 414 -18.61 -8.48 20.75
C ASP A 414 -19.16 -9.61 19.87
N GLN A 415 -19.66 -9.27 18.68
CA GLN A 415 -20.14 -10.25 17.68
C GLN A 415 -19.02 -11.22 17.27
N ALA A 416 -17.84 -10.72 16.92
CA ALA A 416 -16.71 -11.54 16.52
C ALA A 416 -16.27 -12.51 17.62
N LEU A 417 -16.20 -12.02 18.85
CA LEU A 417 -15.81 -12.82 20.02
C LEU A 417 -16.86 -13.88 20.36
N THR A 418 -18.13 -13.67 20.07
CA THR A 418 -19.23 -14.60 20.38
C THR A 418 -19.71 -15.44 19.19
N MET A 419 -19.10 -15.27 18.02
CA MET A 419 -19.54 -15.88 16.76
C MET A 419 -19.48 -17.42 16.79
N PRO A 420 -20.58 -18.12 16.47
CA PRO A 420 -20.61 -19.58 16.37
C PRO A 420 -19.63 -20.11 15.32
N LEU A 421 -19.02 -21.27 15.57
CA LEU A 421 -18.04 -21.89 14.67
C LEU A 421 -18.55 -22.04 13.23
N ALA A 422 -19.80 -22.46 13.04
CA ALA A 422 -20.38 -22.64 11.71
C ALA A 422 -20.40 -21.33 10.90
N GLU A 423 -20.71 -20.20 11.53
CA GLU A 423 -20.69 -18.90 10.88
C GLU A 423 -19.25 -18.46 10.56
N ARG A 424 -18.30 -18.69 11.49
CA ARG A 424 -16.88 -18.40 11.27
C ARG A 424 -16.33 -19.14 10.05
N ILE A 425 -16.62 -20.45 9.95
CA ILE A 425 -16.20 -21.29 8.82
C ILE A 425 -16.81 -20.80 7.50
N ALA A 426 -18.10 -20.43 7.50
CA ALA A 426 -18.76 -19.91 6.30
C ALA A 426 -18.09 -18.62 5.81
N ARG A 427 -17.93 -17.62 6.69
CA ARG A 427 -17.28 -16.34 6.36
C ARG A 427 -15.84 -16.53 5.88
N TYR A 428 -15.08 -17.38 6.57
CA TYR A 428 -13.71 -17.72 6.19
C TYR A 428 -13.65 -18.32 4.78
N SER A 429 -14.52 -19.29 4.49
CA SER A 429 -14.53 -20.00 3.21
C SER A 429 -14.84 -19.06 2.04
N ASP A 430 -15.80 -18.16 2.21
CA ASP A 430 -16.14 -17.13 1.22
C ASP A 430 -14.95 -16.21 0.94
N MET A 431 -14.32 -15.67 2.00
CA MET A 431 -13.17 -14.78 1.86
C MET A 431 -11.97 -15.49 1.23
N MET A 432 -11.70 -16.74 1.60
CA MET A 432 -10.63 -17.53 0.99
C MET A 432 -10.87 -17.82 -0.49
N ALA A 433 -12.11 -18.05 -0.91
CA ALA A 433 -12.44 -18.22 -2.32
C ALA A 433 -12.10 -16.97 -3.14
N VAL A 434 -12.36 -15.77 -2.60
CA VAL A 434 -11.97 -14.50 -3.23
C VAL A 434 -10.46 -14.32 -3.26
N ILE A 435 -9.77 -14.55 -2.13
CA ILE A 435 -8.31 -14.42 -2.04
C ILE A 435 -7.58 -15.35 -3.02
N ASN A 436 -8.05 -16.60 -3.16
CA ASN A 436 -7.44 -17.56 -4.09
C ASN A 436 -7.68 -17.20 -5.56
N ARG A 437 -8.82 -16.60 -5.88
CA ARG A 437 -9.13 -16.14 -7.25
C ARG A 437 -8.32 -14.89 -7.63
N ASN A 438 -8.15 -13.98 -6.67
CA ASN A 438 -7.52 -12.67 -6.86
C ASN A 438 -6.16 -12.62 -6.12
N ASP A 439 -5.32 -13.63 -6.35
CA ASP A 439 -3.99 -13.73 -5.74
C ASP A 439 -3.00 -12.72 -6.36
N ILE A 440 -1.79 -12.67 -5.80
CA ILE A 440 -0.74 -11.77 -6.28
C ILE A 440 -0.31 -12.08 -7.74
N SER A 441 -0.44 -13.33 -8.16
CA SER A 441 -0.13 -13.77 -9.52
C SER A 441 -1.18 -13.27 -10.52
N HIS A 442 -2.45 -13.28 -10.16
CA HIS A 442 -3.56 -12.73 -10.93
C HIS A 442 -3.38 -11.22 -11.12
N TRP A 443 -3.15 -10.46 -10.03
CA TRP A 443 -2.88 -9.02 -10.08
C TRP A 443 -1.80 -8.67 -11.11
N ARG A 444 -0.65 -9.36 -11.02
CA ARG A 444 0.48 -9.17 -11.94
C ARG A 444 0.11 -9.50 -13.38
N GLN A 445 -0.51 -10.67 -13.61
CA GLN A 445 -0.82 -11.15 -14.96
C GLN A 445 -1.81 -10.23 -15.66
N SER A 446 -2.85 -9.80 -14.95
CA SER A 446 -3.87 -8.87 -15.45
C SER A 446 -3.24 -7.54 -15.86
N PHE A 447 -2.44 -6.91 -14.99
CA PHE A 447 -1.78 -5.63 -15.32
C PHE A 447 -0.81 -5.76 -16.50
N LEU A 448 0.07 -6.78 -16.49
CA LEU A 448 1.06 -6.94 -17.55
C LEU A 448 0.44 -7.37 -18.88
N SER A 449 -0.68 -8.10 -18.86
CA SER A 449 -1.43 -8.43 -20.07
C SER A 449 -1.95 -7.16 -20.74
N ASP A 450 -2.61 -6.30 -19.97
CA ASP A 450 -3.20 -5.06 -20.47
C ASP A 450 -2.13 -4.07 -20.92
N LEU A 451 -1.01 -3.95 -20.20
CA LEU A 451 0.12 -3.11 -20.60
C LEU A 451 0.76 -3.59 -21.91
N LYS A 452 0.89 -4.91 -22.11
CA LYS A 452 1.39 -5.49 -23.37
C LYS A 452 0.43 -5.28 -24.54
N ALA A 453 -0.86 -5.17 -24.25
CA ALA A 453 -1.91 -4.91 -25.23
C ALA A 453 -2.09 -3.42 -25.55
N VAL A 454 -1.29 -2.52 -24.96
CA VAL A 454 -1.29 -1.11 -25.38
C VAL A 454 -0.56 -0.97 -26.71
N ASP A 455 -1.28 -0.46 -27.71
CA ASP A 455 -0.68 -0.07 -28.97
C ASP A 455 0.15 1.21 -28.78
N LEU A 456 1.40 1.18 -29.22
CA LEU A 456 2.28 2.35 -29.21
C LEU A 456 1.86 3.32 -30.33
N CYS A 457 0.65 3.88 -30.22
CA CYS A 457 0.09 4.80 -31.19
C CYS A 457 0.62 6.23 -30.96
N ARG A 458 1.94 6.41 -30.88
CA ARG A 458 2.57 7.72 -30.66
C ARG A 458 3.37 8.25 -31.87
N GLN A 459 3.59 7.44 -32.91
CA GLN A 459 4.29 7.91 -34.12
C GLN A 459 3.46 8.87 -35.01
N GLN A 460 2.13 8.90 -34.90
CA GLN A 460 1.29 9.84 -35.68
C GLN A 460 1.16 11.23 -35.04
N HIS A 461 1.16 11.37 -33.71
CA HIS A 461 0.99 12.68 -33.04
C HIS A 461 2.25 13.57 -33.10
N SER A 462 3.45 12.99 -33.22
CA SER A 462 4.68 13.77 -33.48
C SER A 462 4.64 14.49 -34.84
N LEU A 463 4.00 13.87 -35.83
CA LEU A 463 3.79 14.48 -37.15
C LEU A 463 2.75 15.61 -37.07
N GLU A 464 1.66 15.44 -36.32
CA GLU A 464 0.64 16.48 -36.15
C GLU A 464 1.14 17.70 -35.36
N LYS A 465 1.93 17.50 -34.29
CA LYS A 465 2.59 18.62 -33.58
C LYS A 465 3.59 19.38 -34.47
N LYS A 466 4.30 18.69 -35.38
CA LYS A 466 5.19 19.34 -36.36
C LYS A 466 4.43 20.11 -37.45
N ILE A 467 3.25 19.65 -37.84
CA ILE A 467 2.38 20.32 -38.83
C ILE A 467 1.75 21.59 -38.24
N ALA A 468 1.42 21.60 -36.94
CA ALA A 468 0.83 22.76 -36.27
C ALA A 468 1.81 23.95 -36.06
N THR A 469 3.12 23.74 -36.24
CA THR A 469 4.17 24.77 -36.06
C THR A 469 4.62 25.50 -37.33
N PHE A 470 3.93 25.34 -38.47
CA PHE A 470 4.21 26.20 -39.62
C PHE A 470 3.70 27.63 -39.36
N PRO A 471 4.56 28.68 -39.47
CA PRO A 471 4.09 30.05 -39.38
C PRO A 471 3.12 30.31 -40.54
N ARG A 472 1.93 30.86 -40.24
CA ARG A 472 1.10 31.47 -41.28
C ARG A 472 1.92 32.58 -41.94
N GLN A 473 2.31 32.39 -43.19
CA GLN A 473 2.81 33.47 -44.02
C GLN A 473 1.67 34.46 -44.28
N ALA A 474 1.86 35.69 -43.82
CA ALA A 474 1.36 36.92 -44.44
C ALA A 474 2.29 38.06 -44.02
#